data_AF-A0A6A6WVQ9-F1
#
_entry.id   AF-A0A6A6WVQ9-F1
#
_cell.length_a   1.000
_cell.length_b   1.000
_cell.length_c   1.000
_cell.angle_alpha   90.00
_cell.angle_beta   90.00
_cell.angle_gamma   90.00
#
_symmetry.space_group_name_H-M   'P 1'
#
loop_
_entity.id
_entity.type
_entity.pdbx_description
1 polymer ?
#
loop_
_entity_poly.entity_id
_entity_poly.type
_entity_poly.pdbx_seq_one_letter_code
_entity_poly.pdbx_strand_id
1 'polypeptide(L)'
;MASQDVHALSSSTSHRLPTVSASQALHNLHARGSRTVSTGLSQLNKFLSPQCLSGHVIAGGLMRGKVTEVFGPSGSGKTAFGIQAAVGALREGQRVVWADAACAPLVPQRLNDVLFAIRDPHSQQLPSPRCMTAVSPPPVLSPDELQSHFHHYTAPTLAHLLALFVHPPSSFPPRNTSLIVIDSLSTLFDNAYPRNSDDRTSRPKTDQTRWAAGRKFTVMNELISTLARVAAMHDIALLLTSQSITRIRGSSRAVLVPAISGAEWENGISTRLVLFRDWVPGQGKWSDADADRLRKARFIGVVKANGVSLAEEGGVGNVVPFALESTGLFDMNISAVDIAVPAVGPPLARPPKRRFTEIDDDEDENPDSDELYGWVDDDEVAAEGLLIEEAAIVDGVNAADSRAHV
;
A
#
# COMPACT_ATOMS: atom_id res chain seq x y z
N MET A 1 -50.42 24.22 42.30
CA MET A 1 -50.40 22.99 43.13
C MET A 1 -50.80 21.85 42.22
N ALA A 2 -50.11 20.73 42.05
CA ALA A 2 -48.84 20.17 42.51
C ALA A 2 -48.51 19.13 41.41
N SER A 3 -47.32 19.16 40.79
CA SER A 3 -46.22 18.24 41.08
C SER A 3 -46.65 16.77 41.12
N GLN A 4 -46.31 16.02 40.07
CA GLN A 4 -45.95 14.61 40.20
C GLN A 4 -44.84 14.25 39.22
N ASP A 5 -43.73 13.84 39.82
CA ASP A 5 -42.49 13.38 39.23
C ASP A 5 -42.67 12.19 38.29
N VAL A 6 -41.98 12.23 37.15
CA VAL A 6 -41.52 11.01 36.48
C VAL A 6 -40.02 11.06 36.46
N HIS A 7 -39.44 10.20 37.30
CA HIS A 7 -38.02 9.94 37.43
C HIS A 7 -37.34 9.86 36.06
N ALA A 8 -36.44 10.82 35.82
CA ALA A 8 -35.40 10.70 34.80
C ALA A 8 -34.46 9.57 35.23
N LEU A 9 -34.75 8.36 34.76
CA LEU A 9 -33.77 7.28 34.76
C LEU A 9 -32.64 7.68 33.80
N SER A 10 -31.54 8.10 34.41
CA SER A 10 -30.24 8.27 33.78
C SER A 10 -29.77 6.91 33.27
N SER A 11 -29.98 6.64 31.97
CA SER A 11 -29.37 5.50 31.29
C SER A 11 -28.06 5.96 30.62
N SER A 12 -27.01 5.94 31.44
CA SER A 12 -25.62 5.92 31.01
C SER A 12 -25.37 4.67 30.15
N THR A 13 -25.26 4.84 28.83
CA THR A 13 -24.22 4.27 27.93
C THR A 13 -24.64 4.46 26.47
N SER A 14 -24.43 5.66 25.90
CA SER A 14 -24.61 5.90 24.46
C SER A 14 -23.41 5.36 23.67
N HIS A 15 -23.33 4.04 23.52
CA HIS A 15 -22.38 3.36 22.62
C HIS A 15 -22.98 3.20 21.21
N ARG A 16 -23.60 4.27 20.69
CA ARG A 16 -24.03 4.31 19.30
C ARG A 16 -23.72 5.70 18.79
N LEU A 17 -22.83 5.78 17.80
CA LEU A 17 -22.62 7.02 17.07
C LEU A 17 -23.99 7.49 16.56
N PRO A 18 -24.31 8.78 16.68
CA PRO A 18 -25.57 9.31 16.17
C PRO A 18 -25.71 8.89 14.72
N THR A 19 -26.86 8.29 14.38
CA THR A 19 -27.15 7.86 13.01
C THR A 19 -27.26 9.10 12.13
N VAL A 20 -26.20 9.39 11.39
CA VAL A 20 -26.20 10.40 10.34
C VAL A 20 -26.86 9.81 9.10
N SER A 21 -27.76 10.56 8.47
CA SER A 21 -28.33 10.13 7.20
C SER A 21 -27.24 10.07 6.13
N ALA A 22 -27.41 9.20 5.13
CA ALA A 22 -26.47 9.12 4.00
C ALA A 22 -26.32 10.47 3.28
N SER A 23 -27.40 11.26 3.20
CA SER A 23 -27.38 12.61 2.63
C SER A 23 -26.57 13.60 3.47
N GLN A 24 -26.69 13.57 4.80
CA GLN A 24 -25.89 14.40 5.70
C GLN A 24 -24.42 13.98 5.67
N ALA A 25 -24.13 12.67 5.63
CA ALA A 25 -22.78 12.16 5.48
C ALA A 25 -22.14 12.62 4.16
N LEU A 26 -22.90 12.60 3.05
CA LEU A 26 -22.44 13.08 1.74
C LEU A 26 -22.23 14.60 1.73
N HIS A 27 -23.15 15.38 2.31
CA HIS A 27 -22.97 16.82 2.45
C HIS A 27 -21.76 17.19 3.32
N ASN A 28 -21.57 16.48 4.44
CA ASN A 28 -20.39 16.63 5.29
C ASN A 28 -19.11 16.23 4.54
N LEU A 29 -19.18 15.22 3.68
CA LEU A 29 -18.07 14.80 2.83
C LEU A 29 -17.73 15.88 1.80
N HIS A 30 -18.72 16.54 1.21
CA HIS A 30 -18.52 17.66 0.28
C HIS A 30 -18.03 18.94 0.98
N ALA A 31 -18.52 19.21 2.19
CA ALA A 31 -18.13 20.39 2.98
C ALA A 31 -16.66 20.32 3.49
N ARG A 32 -16.07 19.12 3.56
CA ARG A 32 -14.70 18.89 4.05
C ARG A 32 -13.59 19.28 3.06
N GLY A 33 -13.92 19.81 1.88
CA GLY A 33 -12.93 20.25 0.90
C GLY A 33 -12.21 19.08 0.19
N SER A 34 -11.02 19.34 -0.39
CA SER A 34 -10.26 18.31 -1.10
C SER A 34 -9.80 17.21 -0.14
N ARG A 35 -10.34 16.00 -0.34
CA ARG A 35 -9.96 14.79 0.43
C ARG A 35 -8.82 14.01 -0.21
N THR A 36 -8.14 14.60 -1.18
CA THR A 36 -7.08 13.94 -1.94
C THR A 36 -5.78 14.72 -1.80
N VAL A 37 -4.66 13.99 -1.78
CA VAL A 37 -3.32 14.56 -1.89
C VAL A 37 -2.85 14.35 -3.33
N SER A 38 -2.40 15.41 -3.99
CA SER A 38 -1.92 15.34 -5.37
C SER A 38 -0.69 14.42 -5.48
N THR A 39 -0.70 13.54 -6.48
CA THR A 39 0.47 12.71 -6.83
C THR A 39 1.55 13.50 -7.59
N GLY A 40 1.27 14.75 -7.97
CA GLY A 40 2.10 15.56 -8.85
C GLY A 40 1.97 15.24 -10.34
N LEU A 41 1.25 14.18 -10.70
CA LEU A 41 0.95 13.74 -12.06
C LEU A 41 -0.54 13.94 -12.36
N SER A 42 -0.84 14.79 -13.34
CA SER A 42 -2.21 15.16 -13.69
C SER A 42 -3.01 13.99 -14.25
N GLN A 43 -2.37 13.14 -15.06
CA GLN A 43 -3.01 11.96 -15.64
C GLN A 43 -3.39 10.95 -14.56
N LEU A 44 -2.47 10.67 -13.63
CA LEU A 44 -2.73 9.75 -12.52
C LEU A 44 -3.80 10.29 -11.58
N ASN A 45 -3.75 11.58 -11.24
CA ASN A 45 -4.80 12.21 -10.42
C ASN A 45 -6.18 12.07 -11.08
N LYS A 46 -6.28 12.21 -12.40
CA LYS A 46 -7.54 12.00 -13.13
C LYS A 46 -8.02 10.55 -13.01
N PHE A 47 -7.15 9.56 -13.15
CA PHE A 47 -7.51 8.15 -12.96
C PHE A 47 -7.93 7.81 -11.52
N LEU A 48 -7.32 8.47 -10.54
CA LEU A 48 -7.64 8.29 -9.12
C LEU A 48 -8.80 9.18 -8.63
N SER A 49 -9.47 9.90 -9.54
CA SER A 49 -10.62 10.72 -9.16
C SER A 49 -11.78 9.82 -8.72
N PRO A 50 -12.42 10.13 -7.57
CA PRO A 50 -13.61 9.39 -7.16
C PRO A 50 -14.74 9.62 -8.16
N GLN A 51 -15.55 8.59 -8.39
CA GLN A 51 -16.76 8.71 -9.21
C GLN A 51 -17.70 9.72 -8.52
N CYS A 52 -17.90 10.87 -9.14
CA CYS A 52 -18.83 11.88 -8.67
C CYS A 52 -20.07 11.92 -9.57
N LEU A 53 -21.20 12.35 -9.01
CA LEU A 53 -22.41 12.61 -9.78
C LEU A 53 -22.14 13.70 -10.83
N SER A 54 -22.80 13.56 -11.98
CA SER A 54 -22.60 14.43 -13.15
C SER A 54 -22.68 15.92 -12.79
N GLY A 55 -21.59 16.67 -13.01
CA GLY A 55 -21.52 18.12 -12.78
C GLY A 55 -20.51 18.58 -11.72
N HIS A 56 -19.92 17.68 -10.92
CA HIS A 56 -18.89 18.04 -9.92
C HIS A 56 -17.56 17.36 -10.25
N VAL A 57 -16.53 18.13 -10.64
CA VAL A 57 -15.19 17.59 -10.87
C VAL A 57 -14.40 17.68 -9.56
N ILE A 58 -14.16 16.54 -8.93
CA ILE A 58 -13.32 16.44 -7.75
C ILE A 58 -11.88 16.21 -8.21
N ALA A 59 -10.94 17.03 -7.72
CA ALA A 59 -9.52 16.81 -7.95
C ALA A 59 -9.13 15.43 -7.38
N GLY A 60 -8.71 14.50 -8.25
CA GLY A 60 -8.29 13.17 -7.81
C GLY A 60 -6.86 13.16 -7.27
N GLY A 61 -6.44 12.01 -6.75
CA GLY A 61 -5.14 11.84 -6.09
C GLY A 61 -5.20 10.76 -5.03
N LEU A 62 -4.25 10.77 -4.10
CA LEU A 62 -4.21 9.84 -2.97
C LEU A 62 -5.32 10.18 -1.98
N MET A 63 -6.27 9.27 -1.79
CA MET A 63 -7.43 9.51 -0.93
C MET A 63 -7.04 9.51 0.55
N ARG A 64 -7.42 10.57 1.27
CA ARG A 64 -7.36 10.65 2.73
C ARG A 64 -8.32 9.66 3.37
N GLY A 65 -7.94 9.15 4.54
CA GLY A 65 -8.71 8.09 5.20
C GLY A 65 -8.42 6.69 4.67
N LYS A 66 -7.47 6.54 3.75
CA LYS A 66 -7.18 5.29 3.04
C LYS A 66 -5.68 5.03 2.94
N VAL A 67 -5.36 3.76 2.75
CA VAL A 67 -4.01 3.26 2.50
C VAL A 67 -3.81 3.04 1.00
N THR A 68 -2.72 3.60 0.48
CA THR A 68 -2.23 3.39 -0.88
C THR A 68 -0.89 2.68 -0.83
N GLU A 69 -0.73 1.62 -1.61
CA GLU A 69 0.55 0.93 -1.78
C GLU A 69 1.13 1.16 -3.17
N VAL A 70 2.41 1.49 -3.18
CA VAL A 70 3.24 1.60 -4.37
C VAL A 70 4.29 0.51 -4.32
N PHE A 71 4.20 -0.45 -5.24
CA PHE A 71 5.20 -1.52 -5.35
C PHE A 71 5.90 -1.47 -6.69
N GLY A 72 7.02 -2.18 -6.79
CA GLY A 72 7.75 -2.33 -8.04
C GLY A 72 9.24 -2.58 -7.83
N PRO A 73 10.00 -2.79 -8.91
CA PRO A 73 11.41 -3.13 -8.82
C PRO A 73 12.26 -2.01 -8.22
N SER A 74 13.48 -2.35 -7.81
CA SER A 74 14.47 -1.36 -7.39
C SER A 74 14.74 -0.36 -8.50
N GLY A 75 14.83 0.93 -8.15
CA GLY A 75 15.08 2.01 -9.12
C GLY A 75 13.88 2.40 -10.00
N SER A 76 12.69 1.84 -9.83
CA SER A 76 11.50 2.25 -10.60
C SER A 76 10.97 3.65 -10.26
N GLY A 77 11.39 4.23 -9.14
CA GLY A 77 11.03 5.60 -8.73
C GLY A 77 10.08 5.70 -7.54
N LYS A 78 9.88 4.63 -6.76
CA LYS A 78 8.97 4.58 -5.60
C LYS A 78 9.20 5.72 -4.59
N THR A 79 10.44 5.89 -4.13
CA THR A 79 10.83 6.98 -3.21
C THR A 79 10.59 8.35 -3.83
N ALA A 80 10.92 8.53 -5.12
CA ALA A 80 10.68 9.80 -5.82
C ALA A 80 9.18 10.13 -5.95
N PHE A 81 8.34 9.11 -6.13
CA PHE A 81 6.89 9.25 -6.08
C PHE A 81 6.39 9.69 -4.70
N GLY A 82 6.91 9.07 -3.63
CA GLY A 82 6.65 9.51 -2.26
C GLY A 82 7.05 10.96 -2.02
N ILE A 83 8.25 11.37 -2.45
CA ILE A 83 8.75 12.75 -2.35
C ILE A 83 7.83 13.71 -3.09
N GLN A 84 7.38 13.35 -4.29
CA GLN A 84 6.50 14.20 -5.10
C GLN A 84 5.14 14.41 -4.43
N ALA A 85 4.56 13.36 -3.84
CA ALA A 85 3.31 13.44 -3.09
C ALA A 85 3.48 14.29 -1.80
N ALA A 86 4.60 14.12 -1.09
CA ALA A 86 4.95 14.93 0.07
C ALA A 86 5.05 16.42 -0.29
N VAL A 87 5.79 16.75 -1.34
CA VAL A 87 5.90 18.13 -1.83
C VAL A 87 4.55 18.70 -2.25
N GLY A 88 3.68 17.89 -2.87
CA GLY A 88 2.32 18.29 -3.21
C GLY A 88 1.53 18.74 -1.96
N ALA A 89 1.53 17.92 -0.91
CA ALA A 89 0.89 18.24 0.36
C ALA A 89 1.50 19.47 1.07
N LEU A 90 2.84 19.58 1.07
CA LEU A 90 3.53 20.73 1.69
C LEU A 90 3.17 22.04 0.99
N ARG A 91 3.11 22.05 -0.35
CA ARG A 91 2.73 23.24 -1.14
C ARG A 91 1.28 23.68 -0.91
N GLU A 92 0.42 22.79 -0.44
CA GLU A 92 -0.94 23.10 0.02
C GLU A 92 -0.98 23.58 1.48
N GLY A 93 0.18 23.77 2.12
CA GLY A 93 0.32 24.19 3.51
C GLY A 93 -0.04 23.11 4.53
N GLN A 94 -0.12 21.85 4.11
CA GLN A 94 -0.40 20.71 4.99
C GLN A 94 0.90 20.15 5.58
N ARG A 95 0.78 19.37 6.66
CA ARG A 95 1.93 18.66 7.24
C ARG A 95 2.08 17.28 6.64
N VAL A 96 3.33 16.83 6.53
CA VAL A 96 3.69 15.51 6.04
C VAL A 96 4.57 14.82 7.07
N VAL A 97 4.30 13.55 7.29
CA VAL A 97 5.16 12.66 8.08
C VAL A 97 5.82 11.67 7.13
N TRP A 98 7.14 11.52 7.25
CA TRP A 98 7.92 10.55 6.51
C TRP A 98 8.59 9.59 7.48
N ALA A 99 8.29 8.30 7.38
CA ALA A 99 8.90 7.24 8.18
C ALA A 99 9.85 6.41 7.30
N ASP A 100 11.16 6.54 7.55
CA ASP A 100 12.19 5.72 6.91
C ASP A 100 12.20 4.32 7.55
N ALA A 101 11.74 3.33 6.79
CA ALA A 101 11.60 1.93 7.19
C ALA A 101 12.80 1.11 6.66
N ALA A 102 13.90 1.09 7.44
CA ALA A 102 15.16 0.33 7.26
C ALA A 102 15.83 0.32 5.87
N CYS A 103 15.39 1.16 4.93
CA CYS A 103 16.00 1.37 3.62
C CYS A 103 17.06 2.47 3.68
N ALA A 104 17.65 2.81 2.53
CA ALA A 104 18.46 4.01 2.38
C ALA A 104 17.67 5.23 2.88
N PRO A 105 18.25 6.07 3.76
CA PRO A 105 17.54 7.20 4.34
C PRO A 105 17.12 8.19 3.26
N LEU A 106 16.03 8.91 3.50
CA LEU A 106 15.60 10.00 2.64
C LEU A 106 16.74 11.02 2.46
N VAL A 107 17.12 11.28 1.22
CA VAL A 107 18.13 12.29 0.89
C VAL A 107 17.49 13.69 0.97
N PRO A 108 17.82 14.55 1.96
CA PRO A 108 17.12 15.81 2.17
C PRO A 108 17.27 16.77 0.99
N GLN A 109 18.44 16.76 0.33
CA GLN A 109 18.69 17.55 -0.87
C GLN A 109 17.66 17.24 -1.96
N ARG A 110 17.31 15.96 -2.14
CA ARG A 110 16.36 15.56 -3.17
C ARG A 110 14.95 16.08 -2.87
N LEU A 111 14.53 16.09 -1.61
CA LEU A 111 13.27 16.69 -1.20
C LEU A 111 13.27 18.20 -1.49
N ASN A 112 14.35 18.89 -1.12
CA ASN A 112 14.50 20.34 -1.32
C ASN A 112 14.50 20.73 -2.81
N ASP A 113 15.20 19.98 -3.66
CA ASP A 113 15.23 20.21 -5.11
C ASP A 113 13.82 20.17 -5.70
N VAL A 114 12.99 19.22 -5.27
CA VAL A 114 11.59 19.09 -5.73
C VAL A 114 10.68 20.14 -5.07
N LEU A 115 10.88 20.44 -3.79
CA LEU A 115 10.08 21.41 -3.04
C LEU A 115 10.22 22.82 -3.61
N PHE A 116 11.45 23.24 -3.90
CA PHE A 116 11.79 24.58 -4.38
C PHE A 116 11.93 24.69 -5.91
N ALA A 117 11.72 23.60 -6.65
CA ALA A 117 11.65 23.66 -8.11
C ALA A 117 10.56 24.63 -8.56
N ILE A 118 10.97 25.63 -9.35
CA ILE A 118 10.07 26.54 -10.07
C ILE A 118 9.29 25.69 -11.07
N ARG A 119 7.97 25.57 -10.89
CA ARG A 119 7.10 24.97 -11.90
C ARG A 119 6.65 26.08 -12.84
N ASP A 120 7.01 25.98 -14.12
CA ASP A 120 6.48 26.87 -15.14
C ASP A 120 4.95 26.75 -15.19
N PRO A 121 4.21 27.87 -15.02
CA PRO A 121 2.74 27.86 -15.03
C PRO A 121 2.14 27.42 -16.37
N HIS A 122 2.94 27.32 -17.44
CA HIS A 122 2.50 26.82 -18.75
C HIS A 122 2.27 25.30 -18.80
N SER A 123 2.80 24.52 -17.85
CA SER A 123 2.62 23.06 -17.79
C SER A 123 1.25 22.61 -17.24
N GLN A 124 0.44 23.54 -16.72
CA GLN A 124 -0.92 23.28 -16.18
C GLN A 124 -2.06 23.77 -17.08
N GLN A 125 -1.85 23.94 -18.39
CA GLN A 125 -2.94 24.25 -19.34
C GLN A 125 -3.83 23.02 -19.61
N LEU A 126 -4.57 22.58 -18.58
CA LEU A 126 -5.89 22.03 -18.78
C LEU A 126 -6.79 22.64 -17.70
N PRO A 127 -7.91 23.28 -18.07
CA PRO A 127 -8.72 24.02 -17.11
C PRO A 127 -9.32 23.02 -16.11
N SER A 128 -8.79 23.01 -14.89
CA SER A 128 -9.57 22.58 -13.73
C SER A 128 -10.86 23.39 -13.75
N PRO A 129 -12.06 22.77 -13.79
CA PRO A 129 -13.30 23.51 -13.66
C PRO A 129 -13.24 24.16 -12.28
N ARG A 130 -13.07 25.47 -12.28
CA ARG A 130 -13.11 26.27 -11.06
C ARG A 130 -14.50 26.06 -10.48
N CYS A 131 -14.59 25.26 -9.42
CA CYS A 131 -15.74 25.32 -8.54
C CYS A 131 -15.83 26.78 -8.11
N MET A 132 -16.91 27.46 -8.50
CA MET A 132 -17.15 28.87 -8.23
C MET A 132 -17.40 29.09 -6.74
N THR A 133 -16.33 29.03 -5.96
CA THR A 133 -16.25 29.57 -4.62
C THR A 133 -14.90 30.25 -4.55
N ALA A 134 -14.93 31.58 -4.53
CA ALA A 134 -13.75 32.43 -4.42
C ALA A 134 -13.06 32.17 -3.06
N VAL A 135 -12.18 31.16 -3.03
CA VAL A 135 -11.23 30.97 -1.95
C VAL A 135 -9.93 31.57 -2.43
N SER A 136 -9.42 32.53 -1.66
CA SER A 136 -8.13 33.19 -1.82
C SER A 136 -7.05 32.17 -2.21
N PRO A 137 -6.05 32.53 -3.05
CA PRO A 137 -4.87 31.69 -3.19
C PRO A 137 -4.29 31.43 -1.79
N PRO A 138 -3.88 30.19 -1.47
CA PRO A 138 -3.29 29.90 -0.16
C PRO A 138 -2.11 30.86 0.06
N PRO A 139 -1.92 31.34 1.30
CA PRO A 139 -0.78 32.21 1.62
C PRO A 139 0.49 31.48 1.19
N VAL A 140 1.33 32.17 0.42
CA VAL A 140 2.63 31.64 0.00
C VAL A 140 3.48 31.51 1.28
N LEU A 141 3.55 30.31 1.81
CA LEU A 141 4.36 30.00 2.98
C LEU A 141 5.84 30.23 2.66
N SER A 142 6.58 30.75 3.63
CA SER A 142 8.03 30.88 3.50
C SER A 142 8.68 29.49 3.38
N PRO A 143 9.88 29.39 2.77
CA PRO A 143 10.63 28.14 2.70
C PRO A 143 10.82 27.44 4.05
N ASP A 144 11.08 28.20 5.10
CA ASP A 144 11.32 27.69 6.45
C ASP A 144 10.03 27.13 7.07
N GLU A 145 8.89 27.78 6.83
CA GLU A 145 7.58 27.28 7.26
C GLU A 145 7.23 25.97 6.55
N LEU A 146 7.46 25.86 5.24
CA LEU A 146 7.26 24.63 4.47
C LEU A 146 8.13 23.48 5.00
N GLN A 147 9.38 23.75 5.34
CA GLN A 147 10.27 22.75 5.95
C GLN A 147 9.78 22.33 7.33
N SER A 148 9.28 23.25 8.16
CA SER A 148 8.71 22.94 9.49
C SER A 148 7.45 22.04 9.44
N HIS A 149 6.80 21.97 8.27
CA HIS A 149 5.66 21.11 8.02
C HIS A 149 6.05 19.68 7.64
N PHE A 150 7.33 19.42 7.36
CA PHE A 150 7.86 18.09 7.08
C PHE A 150 8.45 17.45 8.34
N HIS A 151 7.89 16.32 8.76
CA HIS A 151 8.28 15.59 9.97
C HIS A 151 8.92 14.25 9.58
N HIS A 152 10.21 14.11 9.85
CA HIS A 152 10.97 12.89 9.53
C HIS A 152 11.12 12.01 10.77
N TYR A 153 10.85 10.71 10.60
CA TYR A 153 11.02 9.66 11.61
C TYR A 153 11.85 8.53 11.02
N THR A 154 12.73 7.95 11.84
CA THR A 154 13.49 6.76 11.48
C THR A 154 12.90 5.56 12.23
N ALA A 155 12.53 4.52 11.48
CA ALA A 155 12.00 3.26 12.01
C ALA A 155 12.90 2.12 11.51
N PRO A 156 14.05 1.86 12.16
CA PRO A 156 15.04 0.91 11.66
C PRO A 156 14.62 -0.55 11.78
N THR A 157 13.58 -0.87 12.56
CA THR A 157 13.06 -2.24 12.70
C THR A 157 11.53 -2.25 12.68
N LEU A 158 10.94 -3.41 12.38
CA LEU A 158 9.48 -3.60 12.39
C LEU A 158 8.87 -3.23 13.75
N ALA A 159 9.58 -3.51 14.85
CA ALA A 159 9.13 -3.15 16.20
C ALA A 159 9.04 -1.63 16.41
N HIS A 160 9.95 -0.83 15.85
CA HIS A 160 9.87 0.64 15.92
C HIS A 160 8.64 1.16 15.19
N LEU A 161 8.35 0.60 14.01
CA LEU A 161 7.17 0.98 13.25
C LEU A 161 5.88 0.58 13.97
N LEU A 162 5.81 -0.64 14.49
CA LEU A 162 4.68 -1.11 15.29
C LEU A 162 4.47 -0.24 16.52
N ALA A 163 5.53 0.10 17.25
CA ALA A 163 5.44 1.00 18.39
C ALA A 163 4.85 2.37 17.99
N LEU A 164 5.29 2.94 16.86
CA LEU A 164 4.82 4.23 16.37
C LEU A 164 3.31 4.25 16.05
N PHE A 165 2.76 3.16 15.51
CA PHE A 165 1.36 3.11 15.07
C PHE A 165 0.40 2.42 16.04
N VAL A 166 0.85 1.39 16.75
CA VAL A 166 0.05 0.66 17.74
C VAL A 166 0.04 1.40 19.08
N HIS A 167 1.15 2.03 19.44
CA HIS A 167 1.30 2.81 20.68
C HIS A 167 1.78 4.25 20.36
N PRO A 168 1.01 5.02 19.57
CA PRO A 168 1.45 6.32 19.10
C PRO A 168 1.70 7.27 20.28
N PRO A 169 2.81 8.03 20.28
CA PRO A 169 3.00 9.09 21.26
C PRO A 169 1.90 10.14 21.09
N SER A 170 1.58 10.88 22.15
CA SER A 170 0.49 11.89 22.14
C SER A 170 0.66 13.01 21.10
N SER A 171 1.89 13.20 20.60
CA SER A 171 2.24 14.15 19.55
C SER A 171 2.10 13.59 18.13
N PHE A 172 1.78 12.31 17.96
CA PHE A 172 1.71 11.63 16.68
C PHE A 172 0.28 11.19 16.31
N PRO A 173 -0.17 11.46 15.07
CA PRO A 173 0.45 12.33 14.08
C PRO A 173 0.30 13.82 14.49
N PRO A 174 1.22 14.71 14.05
CA PRO A 174 1.06 16.15 14.25
C PRO A 174 -0.29 16.65 13.71
N ARG A 175 -0.88 17.67 14.36
CA ARG A 175 -2.13 18.28 13.90
C ARG A 175 -1.97 18.81 12.47
N ASN A 176 -3.01 18.67 11.64
CA ASN A 176 -3.00 19.06 10.22
C ASN A 176 -2.03 18.24 9.34
N THR A 177 -1.71 17.01 9.75
CA THR A 177 -1.05 16.04 8.86
C THR A 177 -2.05 15.58 7.80
N SER A 178 -1.67 15.62 6.54
CA SER A 178 -2.49 15.13 5.41
C SER A 178 -1.94 13.87 4.77
N LEU A 179 -0.64 13.62 4.90
CA LEU A 179 0.07 12.50 4.30
C LEU A 179 1.06 11.89 5.29
N ILE A 180 1.03 10.58 5.41
CA ILE A 180 2.10 9.78 6.01
C ILE A 180 2.71 8.92 4.91
N VAL A 181 4.04 8.96 4.74
CA VAL A 181 4.78 8.08 3.83
C VAL A 181 5.62 7.11 4.64
N ILE A 182 5.58 5.82 4.30
CA ILE A 182 6.42 4.77 4.89
C ILE A 182 7.28 4.15 3.77
N ASP A 183 8.60 4.38 3.81
CA ASP A 183 9.55 3.96 2.76
C ASP A 183 10.75 3.18 3.33
N SER A 184 10.93 1.86 3.14
CA SER A 184 10.05 0.89 2.48
C SER A 184 9.64 -0.25 3.41
N LEU A 185 8.35 -0.55 3.47
CA LEU A 185 7.78 -1.43 4.49
C LEU A 185 8.21 -2.90 4.35
N SER A 186 8.30 -3.40 3.12
CA SER A 186 8.64 -4.81 2.88
C SER A 186 10.00 -5.21 3.46
N THR A 187 10.96 -4.29 3.45
CA THR A 187 12.31 -4.56 4.01
C THR A 187 12.28 -4.83 5.51
N LEU A 188 11.35 -4.21 6.25
CA LEU A 188 11.18 -4.48 7.68
C LEU A 188 10.66 -5.90 7.94
N PHE A 189 9.74 -6.38 7.12
CA PHE A 189 9.22 -7.74 7.22
C PHE A 189 10.26 -8.78 6.80
N ASP A 190 11.00 -8.51 5.72
CA ASP A 190 12.05 -9.43 5.25
C ASP A 190 13.19 -9.55 6.27
N ASN A 191 13.55 -8.44 6.94
CA ASN A 191 14.56 -8.45 8.01
C ASN A 191 14.06 -9.10 9.31
N ALA A 192 12.79 -8.90 9.67
CA ALA A 192 12.22 -9.46 10.91
C ALA A 192 11.84 -10.94 10.78
N TYR A 193 11.52 -11.39 9.56
CA TYR A 193 11.14 -12.77 9.25
C TYR A 193 11.91 -13.26 8.02
N PRO A 194 13.22 -13.54 8.15
CA PRO A 194 14.05 -14.02 7.05
C PRO A 194 13.54 -15.34 6.48
N ARG A 195 13.59 -15.48 5.15
CA ARG A 195 13.37 -16.77 4.50
C ARG A 195 14.68 -17.56 4.55
N ASN A 196 14.74 -18.65 5.31
CA ASN A 196 15.90 -19.53 5.31
C ASN A 196 15.98 -20.28 3.97
N SER A 197 16.94 -19.92 3.12
CA SER A 197 17.19 -20.58 1.83
C SER A 197 17.94 -21.90 1.95
N ASP A 198 18.51 -22.20 3.14
CA ASP A 198 19.31 -23.41 3.38
C ASP A 198 18.48 -24.66 3.66
N ASP A 199 17.15 -24.56 3.74
CA ASP A 199 16.24 -25.72 3.90
C ASP A 199 15.97 -26.45 2.56
N ARG A 200 16.76 -26.14 1.52
CA ARG A 200 16.70 -26.74 0.17
C ARG A 200 17.00 -28.24 0.10
N THR A 201 17.42 -28.84 1.21
CA THR A 201 17.64 -30.29 1.33
C THR A 201 16.61 -30.88 2.27
N SER A 202 15.44 -31.28 1.74
CA SER A 202 14.52 -32.33 2.24
C SER A 202 14.34 -32.53 3.76
N ARG A 203 14.55 -31.50 4.59
CA ARG A 203 14.30 -31.57 6.02
C ARG A 203 12.84 -31.18 6.25
N PRO A 204 12.11 -31.93 7.09
CA PRO A 204 10.76 -31.53 7.46
C PRO A 204 10.83 -30.11 8.04
N LYS A 205 10.03 -29.18 7.48
CA LYS A 205 9.90 -27.80 7.98
C LYS A 205 9.78 -27.87 9.50
N THR A 206 10.82 -27.41 10.20
CA THR A 206 10.83 -27.37 11.67
C THR A 206 9.62 -26.59 12.17
N ASP A 207 9.02 -27.00 13.29
CA ASP A 207 7.89 -26.30 13.93
C ASP A 207 8.17 -24.80 14.12
N GLN A 208 9.44 -24.43 14.33
CA GLN A 208 9.90 -23.06 14.44
C GLN A 208 9.69 -22.23 13.16
N THR A 209 9.89 -22.83 11.98
CA THR A 209 9.70 -22.17 10.67
C THR A 209 8.21 -21.94 10.39
N ARG A 210 7.37 -22.93 10.71
CA ARG A 210 5.90 -22.82 10.60
C ARG A 210 5.36 -21.76 11.57
N TRP A 211 5.84 -21.77 12.81
CA TRP A 211 5.47 -20.77 13.82
C TRP A 211 5.89 -19.35 13.43
N ALA A 212 7.09 -19.17 12.88
CA ALA A 212 7.57 -17.87 12.40
C ALA A 212 6.74 -17.34 11.21
N ALA A 213 6.34 -18.22 10.28
CA ALA A 213 5.47 -17.86 9.16
C ALA A 213 4.07 -17.42 9.64
N GLY A 214 3.42 -18.21 10.51
CA GLY A 214 2.12 -17.84 11.09
C GLY A 214 2.17 -16.49 11.82
N ARG A 215 3.23 -16.30 12.64
CA ARG A 215 3.44 -15.04 13.37
C ARG A 215 3.66 -13.84 12.44
N LYS A 216 4.36 -14.02 11.31
CA LYS A 216 4.55 -12.97 10.29
C LYS A 216 3.21 -12.44 9.79
N PHE A 217 2.29 -13.33 9.43
CA PHE A 217 0.96 -12.96 8.93
C PHE A 217 0.11 -12.29 10.02
N THR A 218 0.14 -12.79 11.26
CA THR A 218 -0.55 -12.13 12.39
C THR A 218 -0.09 -10.68 12.55
N VAL A 219 1.23 -10.44 12.56
CA VAL A 219 1.78 -9.09 12.70
C VAL A 219 1.47 -8.21 11.49
N MET A 220 1.50 -8.78 10.29
CA MET A 220 1.12 -8.08 9.06
C MET A 220 -0.34 -7.61 9.09
N ASN A 221 -1.24 -8.49 9.52
CA ASN A 221 -2.69 -8.23 9.60
C ASN A 221 -3.02 -7.18 10.68
N GLU A 222 -2.36 -7.25 11.83
CA GLU A 222 -2.48 -6.23 12.88
C GLU A 222 -1.98 -4.87 12.40
N LEU A 223 -0.83 -4.85 11.70
CA LEU A 223 -0.26 -3.62 11.17
C LEU A 223 -1.17 -2.96 10.15
N ILE A 224 -1.64 -3.69 9.12
CA ILE A 224 -2.52 -3.08 8.10
C ILE A 224 -3.84 -2.57 8.69
N SER A 225 -4.41 -3.31 9.64
CA SER A 225 -5.61 -2.89 10.37
C SER A 225 -5.37 -1.59 11.14
N THR A 226 -4.21 -1.48 11.79
CA THR A 226 -3.80 -0.28 12.53
C THR A 226 -3.55 0.90 11.60
N LEU A 227 -2.84 0.68 10.48
CA LEU A 227 -2.58 1.71 9.47
C LEU A 227 -3.88 2.24 8.85
N ALA A 228 -4.80 1.35 8.48
CA ALA A 228 -6.10 1.73 7.95
C ALA A 228 -6.94 2.50 8.99
N ARG A 229 -6.90 2.09 10.26
CA ARG A 229 -7.56 2.80 11.36
C ARG A 229 -6.97 4.20 11.55
N VAL A 230 -5.64 4.34 11.61
CA VAL A 230 -4.97 5.64 11.76
C VAL A 230 -5.30 6.56 10.57
N ALA A 231 -5.22 6.04 9.34
CA ALA A 231 -5.60 6.80 8.15
C ALA A 231 -7.04 7.33 8.27
N ALA A 232 -8.00 6.46 8.61
CA ALA A 232 -9.42 6.80 8.72
C ALA A 232 -9.72 7.77 9.88
N MET A 233 -9.15 7.56 11.07
CA MET A 233 -9.42 8.38 12.26
C MET A 233 -8.88 9.80 12.11
N HIS A 234 -7.72 9.96 11.48
CA HIS A 234 -7.07 11.26 11.33
C HIS A 234 -7.33 11.92 9.97
N ASP A 235 -8.12 11.29 9.08
CA ASP A 235 -8.34 11.71 7.69
C ASP A 235 -7.01 11.98 6.96
N ILE A 236 -6.09 11.02 7.06
CA ILE A 236 -4.74 11.07 6.47
C ILE A 236 -4.66 10.13 5.28
N ALA A 237 -4.01 10.56 4.20
CA ALA A 237 -3.59 9.66 3.12
C ALA A 237 -2.34 8.91 3.58
N LEU A 238 -2.37 7.57 3.56
CA LEU A 238 -1.23 6.77 4.00
C LEU A 238 -0.60 6.08 2.79
N LEU A 239 0.64 6.43 2.47
CA LEU A 239 1.39 5.92 1.32
C LEU A 239 2.47 4.94 1.79
N LEU A 240 2.35 3.70 1.35
CA LEU A 240 3.31 2.63 1.61
C LEU A 240 4.13 2.36 0.36
N THR A 241 5.45 2.21 0.50
CA THR A 241 6.26 1.62 -0.56
C THR A 241 6.66 0.18 -0.21
N SER A 242 6.56 -0.69 -1.21
CA SER A 242 6.92 -2.11 -1.10
C SER A 242 7.87 -2.49 -2.24
N GLN A 243 8.80 -3.41 -1.97
CA GLN A 243 9.53 -4.07 -3.06
C GLN A 243 8.60 -5.04 -3.80
N SER A 244 9.05 -5.47 -4.98
CA SER A 244 8.36 -6.49 -5.77
C SER A 244 9.14 -7.80 -5.76
N ILE A 245 8.41 -8.91 -5.85
CA ILE A 245 8.95 -10.26 -6.04
C ILE A 245 8.40 -10.85 -7.34
N THR A 246 9.11 -11.81 -7.90
CA THR A 246 8.63 -12.58 -9.05
C THR A 246 7.99 -13.87 -8.57
N ARG A 247 6.75 -14.14 -9.01
CA ARG A 247 6.10 -15.44 -8.87
C ARG A 247 5.96 -16.09 -10.22
N ILE A 248 6.26 -17.39 -10.30
CA ILE A 248 5.99 -18.19 -11.49
C ILE A 248 4.61 -18.78 -11.27
N ARG A 249 3.69 -18.61 -12.21
CA ARG A 249 2.36 -19.22 -12.16
C ARG A 249 2.09 -20.05 -13.41
N GLY A 250 1.49 -21.22 -13.21
CA GLY A 250 1.18 -22.18 -14.27
C GLY A 250 2.42 -22.65 -15.04
N SER A 251 2.23 -23.05 -16.30
CA SER A 251 3.26 -23.78 -17.06
C SER A 251 4.51 -22.98 -17.47
N SER A 252 4.57 -21.65 -17.29
CA SER A 252 5.81 -20.86 -17.44
C SER A 252 5.72 -19.33 -17.17
N ARG A 253 4.61 -18.76 -16.67
CA ARG A 253 4.47 -17.28 -16.68
C ARG A 253 5.01 -16.65 -15.39
N ALA A 254 6.14 -15.97 -15.51
CA ALA A 254 6.66 -15.11 -14.44
C ALA A 254 5.83 -13.82 -14.36
N VAL A 255 5.34 -13.51 -13.16
CA VAL A 255 4.53 -12.34 -12.84
C VAL A 255 5.19 -11.57 -11.72
N LEU A 256 5.19 -10.24 -11.84
CA LEU A 256 5.67 -9.36 -10.79
C LEU A 256 4.54 -9.06 -9.80
N VAL A 257 4.75 -9.35 -8.52
CA VAL A 257 3.79 -9.10 -7.44
C VAL A 257 4.45 -8.32 -6.29
N PRO A 258 3.68 -7.67 -5.40
CA PRO A 258 4.24 -7.04 -4.21
C PRO A 258 4.92 -8.07 -3.30
N ALA A 259 5.98 -7.65 -2.59
CA ALA A 259 6.70 -8.51 -1.64
C ALA A 259 5.86 -8.88 -0.40
N ILE A 260 4.90 -8.02 -0.04
CA ILE A 260 3.92 -8.24 1.01
C ILE A 260 2.60 -8.61 0.35
N SER A 261 2.02 -9.75 0.73
CA SER A 261 0.73 -10.22 0.21
C SER A 261 0.00 -11.04 1.27
N GLY A 262 -1.32 -10.97 1.27
CA GLY A 262 -2.22 -11.76 2.13
C GLY A 262 -3.62 -11.19 2.06
N ALA A 263 -4.67 -11.99 2.23
CA ALA A 263 -6.06 -11.54 2.03
C ALA A 263 -6.41 -10.27 2.83
N GLU A 264 -6.05 -10.24 4.12
CA GLU A 264 -6.27 -9.06 4.98
C GLU A 264 -5.43 -7.85 4.57
N TRP A 265 -4.20 -8.09 4.12
CA TRP A 265 -3.35 -7.04 3.57
C TRP A 265 -3.99 -6.42 2.33
N GLU A 266 -4.41 -7.24 1.39
CA GLU A 266 -5.11 -6.83 0.17
C GLU A 266 -6.37 -6.03 0.47
N ASN A 267 -7.16 -6.47 1.46
CA ASN A 267 -8.40 -5.81 1.87
C ASN A 267 -8.15 -4.44 2.48
N GLY A 268 -7.08 -4.28 3.27
CA GLY A 268 -6.72 -2.99 3.86
C GLY A 268 -6.19 -1.96 2.87
N ILE A 269 -5.68 -2.41 1.71
CA ILE A 269 -5.12 -1.55 0.67
C ILE A 269 -6.24 -1.06 -0.24
N SER A 270 -6.49 0.25 -0.25
CA SER A 270 -7.55 0.84 -1.07
C SER A 270 -7.11 1.12 -2.50
N THR A 271 -5.87 1.57 -2.67
CA THR A 271 -5.29 1.88 -3.98
C THR A 271 -3.94 1.18 -4.08
N ARG A 272 -3.69 0.52 -5.22
CA ARG A 272 -2.42 -0.15 -5.50
C ARG A 272 -1.88 0.27 -6.85
N LEU A 273 -0.64 0.72 -6.83
CA LEU A 273 0.10 1.18 -7.99
C LEU A 273 1.37 0.34 -8.17
N VAL A 274 1.65 -0.05 -9.40
CA VAL A 274 2.91 -0.69 -9.79
C VAL A 274 3.77 0.30 -10.55
N LEU A 275 4.97 0.57 -10.06
CA LEU A 275 5.96 1.41 -10.73
C LEU A 275 6.99 0.53 -11.43
N PHE A 276 7.17 0.73 -12.72
CA PHE A 276 8.13 -0.03 -13.51
C PHE A 276 8.84 0.84 -14.55
N ARG A 277 9.95 0.29 -15.06
CA ARG A 277 10.67 0.80 -16.22
C ARG A 277 10.33 -0.11 -17.38
N ASP A 278 10.05 0.46 -18.53
CA ASP A 278 9.89 -0.30 -19.76
C ASP A 278 10.58 0.42 -20.91
N TRP A 279 10.85 -0.32 -21.98
CA TRP A 279 11.34 0.22 -23.23
C TRP A 279 10.16 0.75 -24.05
N VAL A 280 10.25 2.00 -24.51
CA VAL A 280 9.28 2.55 -25.46
C VAL A 280 9.79 2.20 -26.85
N PRO A 281 9.09 1.33 -27.63
CA PRO A 281 9.49 0.99 -28.98
C PRO A 281 9.54 2.27 -29.83
N GLY A 282 10.72 2.63 -30.30
CA GLY A 282 10.94 3.84 -31.10
C GLY A 282 10.28 3.72 -32.48
N GLN A 283 9.05 4.19 -32.62
CA GLN A 283 8.46 4.49 -33.92
C GLN A 283 8.93 5.88 -34.38
N GLY A 284 10.21 6.01 -34.77
CA GLY A 284 10.73 7.22 -35.42
C GLY A 284 12.19 7.58 -35.16
N LYS A 285 12.73 8.49 -35.97
CA LYS A 285 14.01 9.18 -35.70
C LYS A 285 13.80 10.16 -34.55
N TRP A 286 14.00 9.71 -33.32
CA TRP A 286 13.99 10.57 -32.15
C TRP A 286 15.21 11.49 -32.16
N SER A 287 15.03 12.74 -31.73
CA SER A 287 16.16 13.64 -31.47
C SER A 287 16.93 13.15 -30.24
N ASP A 288 18.18 13.58 -30.07
CA ASP A 288 18.97 13.25 -28.88
C ASP A 288 18.29 13.72 -27.58
N ALA A 289 17.53 14.81 -27.64
CA ALA A 289 16.75 15.32 -26.52
C ALA A 289 15.55 14.42 -26.15
N ASP A 290 14.91 13.82 -27.15
CA ASP A 290 13.84 12.84 -26.94
C ASP A 290 14.41 11.56 -26.34
N ALA A 291 15.58 11.11 -26.81
CA ALA A 291 16.26 9.94 -26.28
C ALA A 291 16.62 10.08 -24.79
N ASP A 292 17.09 11.25 -24.34
CA ASP A 292 17.37 11.49 -22.92
C ASP A 292 16.11 11.50 -22.06
N ARG A 293 15.01 12.08 -22.56
CA ARG A 293 13.70 12.03 -21.89
C ARG A 293 13.17 10.60 -21.77
N LEU A 294 13.34 9.78 -22.80
CA LEU A 294 12.86 8.40 -22.83
C LEU A 294 13.66 7.48 -21.92
N ARG A 295 14.95 7.76 -21.67
CA ARG A 295 15.74 7.09 -20.62
C ARG A 295 15.20 7.35 -19.21
N LYS A 296 14.61 8.53 -19.01
CA LYS A 296 13.99 8.96 -17.74
C LYS A 296 12.53 8.51 -17.62
N ALA A 297 11.95 7.93 -18.67
CA ALA A 297 10.58 7.46 -18.68
C ALA A 297 10.35 6.29 -17.72
N ARG A 298 9.28 6.37 -16.97
CA ARG A 298 8.78 5.39 -16.01
C ARG A 298 7.28 5.25 -16.23
N PHE A 299 6.73 4.16 -15.74
CA PHE A 299 5.32 3.84 -15.92
C PHE A 299 4.68 3.50 -14.58
N ILE A 300 3.44 3.95 -14.41
CA ILE A 300 2.59 3.62 -13.28
C ILE A 300 1.42 2.80 -13.81
N GLY A 301 1.36 1.52 -13.46
CA GLY A 301 0.17 0.71 -13.64
C GLY A 301 -0.78 0.88 -12.45
N VAL A 302 -2.06 1.12 -12.72
CA VAL A 302 -3.10 1.20 -11.68
C VAL A 302 -3.76 -0.17 -11.53
N VAL A 303 -3.29 -0.93 -10.54
CA VAL A 303 -3.75 -2.31 -10.26
C VAL A 303 -5.06 -2.31 -9.49
N LYS A 304 -5.20 -1.42 -8.51
CA LYS A 304 -6.40 -1.26 -7.66
C LYS A 304 -6.66 0.23 -7.43
N ALA A 305 -7.90 0.67 -7.50
CA ALA A 305 -8.29 2.03 -7.17
C ALA A 305 -9.59 2.05 -6.38
N ASN A 306 -9.63 2.81 -5.28
CA ASN A 306 -10.82 2.97 -4.43
C ASN A 306 -11.48 1.64 -3.99
N GLY A 307 -10.67 0.60 -3.75
CA GLY A 307 -11.15 -0.72 -3.36
C GLY A 307 -11.44 -1.67 -4.53
N VAL A 308 -11.48 -1.19 -5.77
CA VAL A 308 -11.79 -1.98 -6.96
C VAL A 308 -10.51 -2.39 -7.68
N SER A 309 -10.33 -3.68 -7.92
CA SER A 309 -9.24 -4.21 -8.75
C SER A 309 -9.51 -3.88 -10.22
N LEU A 310 -8.56 -3.25 -10.88
CA LEU A 310 -8.65 -2.80 -12.28
C LEU A 310 -7.80 -3.64 -13.24
N ALA A 311 -6.97 -4.53 -12.69
CA ALA A 311 -6.16 -5.45 -13.46
C ALA A 311 -6.58 -6.89 -13.15
N GLU A 312 -6.61 -7.73 -14.18
CA GLU A 312 -6.59 -9.18 -13.98
C GLU A 312 -5.29 -9.60 -13.30
N GLU A 313 -5.27 -10.82 -12.77
CA GLU A 313 -4.13 -11.31 -12.01
C GLU A 313 -2.84 -11.30 -12.84
N GLY A 314 -1.85 -10.52 -12.39
CA GLY A 314 -0.58 -10.29 -13.07
C GLY A 314 -0.60 -9.24 -14.19
N GLY A 315 -1.73 -8.57 -14.41
CA GLY A 315 -1.84 -7.37 -15.23
C GLY A 315 -1.46 -6.09 -14.47
N VAL A 316 -1.27 -5.00 -15.21
CA VAL A 316 -0.91 -3.67 -14.65
C VAL A 316 -2.02 -2.63 -14.77
N GLY A 317 -3.19 -3.01 -15.28
CA GLY A 317 -4.34 -2.12 -15.46
C GLY A 317 -4.04 -0.97 -16.41
N ASN A 318 -4.62 0.20 -16.13
CA ASN A 318 -4.32 1.43 -16.89
C ASN A 318 -2.89 1.89 -16.59
N VAL A 319 -2.15 2.26 -17.63
CA VAL A 319 -0.74 2.68 -17.53
C VAL A 319 -0.63 4.19 -17.75
N VAL A 320 0.05 4.87 -16.82
CA VAL A 320 0.36 6.30 -16.89
C VAL A 320 1.88 6.48 -17.04
N PRO A 321 2.36 7.02 -18.17
CA PRO A 321 3.78 7.32 -18.38
C PRO A 321 4.17 8.63 -17.70
N PHE A 322 5.37 8.66 -17.11
CA PHE A 322 5.94 9.86 -16.49
C PHE A 322 7.46 9.90 -16.59
N ALA A 323 8.03 11.10 -16.56
CA ALA A 323 9.47 11.31 -16.53
C ALA A 323 9.92 11.55 -15.09
N LEU A 324 11.03 10.90 -14.70
CA LEU A 324 11.72 11.17 -13.46
C LEU A 324 12.88 12.16 -13.70
N GLU A 325 12.72 13.41 -13.28
CA GLU A 325 13.72 14.48 -13.43
C GLU A 325 14.29 14.92 -12.09
N SER A 326 15.31 15.78 -12.06
CA SER A 326 15.90 16.30 -10.81
C SER A 326 14.91 17.09 -9.95
N THR A 327 14.01 17.81 -10.61
CA THR A 327 13.03 18.74 -10.05
C THR A 327 11.68 18.10 -9.72
N GLY A 328 11.50 16.80 -9.99
CA GLY A 328 10.29 16.06 -9.62
C GLY A 328 9.80 15.09 -10.70
N LEU A 329 8.51 14.77 -10.63
CA LEU A 329 7.82 13.95 -11.62
C LEU A 329 7.05 14.83 -12.61
N PHE A 330 7.09 14.43 -13.88
CA PHE A 330 6.40 15.14 -14.97
C PHE A 330 5.57 14.16 -15.79
N ASP A 331 4.34 14.56 -16.13
CA ASP A 331 3.50 13.79 -17.04
C ASP A 331 4.20 13.64 -18.41
N MET A 332 4.12 12.44 -18.97
CA MET A 332 4.53 12.19 -20.36
C MET A 332 3.30 11.84 -21.19
N ASN A 333 3.33 12.17 -22.48
CA ASN A 333 2.33 11.71 -23.43
C ASN A 333 2.99 10.64 -24.30
N ILE A 334 2.81 9.38 -23.93
CA ILE A 334 3.18 8.22 -24.73
C ILE A 334 1.88 7.49 -25.04
N SER A 335 1.64 7.16 -26.31
CA SER A 335 0.41 6.46 -26.69
C SER A 335 0.38 5.09 -26.03
N ALA A 336 -0.75 4.70 -25.43
CA ALA A 336 -0.91 3.40 -24.77
C ALA A 336 -0.63 2.21 -25.71
N VAL A 337 -0.74 2.42 -27.03
CA VAL A 337 -0.39 1.46 -28.08
C VAL A 337 1.10 1.09 -28.07
N ASP A 338 1.95 1.95 -27.52
CA ASP A 338 3.40 1.76 -27.50
C ASP A 338 3.91 0.97 -26.28
N ILE A 339 3.07 0.75 -25.26
CA ILE A 339 3.52 0.27 -23.94
C ILE A 339 3.00 -1.15 -23.62
N ALA A 340 2.01 -1.66 -24.34
CA ALA A 340 1.44 -2.97 -24.06
C ALA A 340 0.86 -3.67 -25.29
N VAL A 341 1.73 -4.20 -26.14
CA VAL A 341 1.46 -5.50 -26.74
C VAL A 341 2.38 -6.46 -26.00
N PRO A 342 1.87 -7.39 -25.16
CA PRO A 342 2.69 -8.53 -24.79
C PRO A 342 3.10 -9.14 -26.11
N ALA A 343 4.40 -9.17 -26.39
CA ALA A 343 4.92 -9.99 -27.47
C ALA A 343 4.57 -11.44 -27.10
N VAL A 344 3.35 -11.85 -27.42
CA VAL A 344 2.98 -13.24 -27.57
C VAL A 344 3.73 -13.68 -28.81
N GLY A 345 5.03 -13.90 -28.64
CA GLY A 345 5.72 -14.84 -29.50
C GLY A 345 4.91 -16.14 -29.43
N PRO A 346 4.65 -16.81 -30.56
CA PRO A 346 4.09 -18.15 -30.50
C PRO A 346 4.90 -18.97 -29.50
N PRO A 347 4.28 -19.87 -28.72
CA PRO A 347 5.04 -20.72 -27.81
C PRO A 347 6.16 -21.35 -28.62
N LEU A 348 7.40 -20.95 -28.33
CA LEU A 348 8.56 -21.61 -28.88
C LEU A 348 8.48 -23.03 -28.35
N ALA A 349 8.00 -23.94 -29.20
CA ALA A 349 8.02 -25.37 -28.94
C ALA A 349 9.45 -25.68 -28.50
N ARG A 350 9.59 -26.14 -27.26
CA ARG A 350 10.89 -26.49 -26.69
C ARG A 350 11.58 -27.42 -27.70
N PRO A 351 12.84 -27.18 -28.09
CA PRO A 351 13.56 -28.17 -28.87
C PRO A 351 13.56 -29.47 -28.07
N PRO A 352 13.25 -30.62 -28.69
CA PRO A 352 13.19 -31.88 -27.96
C PRO A 352 14.51 -32.11 -27.24
N LYS A 353 14.43 -32.32 -25.91
CA LYS A 353 15.59 -32.70 -25.09
C LYS A 353 16.30 -33.83 -25.82
N ARG A 354 17.59 -33.65 -26.15
CA ARG A 354 18.42 -34.73 -26.68
C ARG A 354 18.35 -35.88 -25.68
N ARG A 355 17.99 -37.07 -26.17
CA ARG A 355 17.89 -38.31 -25.42
C ARG A 355 19.29 -38.66 -24.90
N PHE A 356 19.62 -38.18 -23.71
CA PHE A 356 20.75 -38.73 -22.97
C PHE A 356 20.26 -40.04 -22.37
N THR A 357 21.11 -41.05 -22.47
CA THR A 357 20.85 -42.43 -22.08
C THR A 357 20.25 -42.54 -20.69
N GLU A 358 19.14 -43.26 -20.65
CA GLU A 358 18.40 -43.82 -19.52
C GLU A 358 19.36 -44.38 -18.47
N ILE A 359 19.48 -43.66 -17.36
CA ILE A 359 19.75 -44.26 -16.06
C ILE A 359 18.39 -44.19 -15.36
N ASP A 360 17.92 -45.38 -14.99
CA ASP A 360 16.73 -45.62 -14.18
C ASP A 360 17.01 -44.98 -12.81
N ASP A 361 16.55 -43.75 -12.62
CA ASP A 361 16.43 -43.13 -11.30
C ASP A 361 14.92 -43.00 -11.05
N ASP A 362 14.50 -43.63 -9.96
CA ASP A 362 13.14 -43.84 -9.50
C ASP A 362 12.27 -42.57 -9.50
N GLU A 363 10.96 -42.78 -9.53
CA GLU A 363 9.88 -41.80 -9.54
C GLU A 363 9.98 -40.76 -8.40
N ASP A 364 10.80 -39.72 -8.57
CA ASP A 364 10.71 -38.51 -7.76
C ASP A 364 9.78 -37.51 -8.46
N GLU A 365 8.60 -37.33 -7.87
CA GLU A 365 7.67 -36.23 -8.12
C GLU A 365 8.47 -34.92 -8.15
N ASN A 366 8.58 -34.29 -9.33
CA ASN A 366 9.10 -32.93 -9.40
C ASN A 366 8.18 -32.05 -8.54
N PRO A 367 8.67 -31.43 -7.46
CA PRO A 367 7.82 -30.61 -6.60
C PRO A 367 7.29 -29.43 -7.41
N ASP A 368 6.00 -29.16 -7.27
CA ASP A 368 5.32 -28.05 -7.91
C ASP A 368 6.05 -26.75 -7.56
N SER A 369 6.19 -25.82 -8.51
CA SER A 369 7.04 -24.64 -8.32
C SER A 369 6.57 -23.70 -7.18
N ASP A 370 5.36 -23.93 -6.70
CA ASP A 370 4.72 -23.25 -5.58
C ASP A 370 5.36 -23.67 -4.23
N GLU A 371 5.84 -24.92 -4.12
CA GLU A 371 6.63 -25.40 -2.99
C GLU A 371 8.08 -24.89 -3.03
N LEU A 372 8.65 -24.73 -4.24
CA LEU A 372 10.02 -24.27 -4.45
C LEU A 372 10.27 -22.84 -3.94
N TYR A 373 9.20 -22.05 -3.79
CA TYR A 373 9.24 -20.70 -3.24
C TYR A 373 8.44 -20.53 -1.94
N GLY A 374 8.09 -21.63 -1.25
CA GLY A 374 7.41 -21.55 0.05
C GLY A 374 6.12 -20.74 0.03
N TRP A 375 5.45 -20.68 -1.13
CA TRP A 375 4.14 -20.07 -1.32
C TRP A 375 3.13 -21.19 -1.44
N VAL A 376 3.02 -21.99 -0.38
CA VAL A 376 1.76 -22.71 -0.18
C VAL A 376 0.74 -21.60 0.12
N ASP A 377 -0.42 -21.66 -0.53
CA ASP A 377 -1.58 -20.82 -0.17
C ASP A 377 -2.00 -21.22 1.26
N ASP A 378 -1.26 -20.71 2.25
CA ASP A 378 -1.30 -21.11 3.66
C ASP A 378 -2.58 -20.62 4.38
N ASP A 379 -3.56 -20.09 3.64
CA ASP A 379 -4.88 -19.77 4.17
C ASP A 379 -5.58 -21.06 4.67
N GLU A 380 -5.21 -22.25 4.19
CA GLU A 380 -5.67 -23.53 4.75
C GLU A 380 -4.96 -23.95 6.06
N VAL A 381 -3.64 -23.75 6.19
CA VAL A 381 -2.91 -24.18 7.41
C VAL A 381 -3.12 -23.27 8.62
N ALA A 382 -3.67 -22.06 8.44
CA ALA A 382 -4.08 -21.22 9.55
C ALA A 382 -5.23 -21.83 10.40
N ALA A 383 -6.00 -22.77 9.82
CA ALA A 383 -7.11 -23.43 10.51
C ALA A 383 -6.69 -24.62 11.38
N GLU A 384 -5.55 -25.26 11.12
CA GLU A 384 -5.19 -26.54 11.79
C GLU A 384 -4.33 -26.38 13.06
N GLY A 385 -3.75 -25.20 13.29
CA GLY A 385 -2.84 -24.95 14.43
C GLY A 385 -3.50 -24.67 15.78
N LEU A 386 -4.83 -24.78 15.89
CA LEU A 386 -5.62 -24.37 17.06
C LEU A 386 -6.51 -25.50 17.60
N LEU A 387 -5.94 -26.70 17.78
CA LEU A 387 -6.53 -27.70 18.67
C LEU A 387 -5.73 -27.71 19.97
N ILE A 388 -6.21 -26.96 20.95
CA ILE A 388 -5.81 -27.12 22.34
C ILE A 388 -6.48 -28.42 22.81
N GLU A 389 -5.70 -29.48 23.03
CA GLU A 389 -6.18 -30.66 23.74
C GLU A 389 -6.57 -30.23 25.17
N GLU A 390 -7.87 -30.18 25.44
CA GLU A 390 -8.41 -29.93 26.76
C GLU A 390 -8.20 -31.19 27.61
N ALA A 391 -7.12 -31.20 28.41
CA ALA A 391 -6.86 -32.25 29.38
C ALA A 391 -7.99 -32.28 30.42
N ALA A 392 -8.68 -33.42 30.50
CA ALA A 392 -9.74 -33.67 31.46
C ALA A 392 -9.25 -33.49 32.91
N ILE A 393 -9.76 -32.47 33.59
CA ILE A 393 -9.63 -32.29 35.03
C ILE A 393 -10.66 -33.20 35.69
N VAL A 394 -10.18 -34.20 36.43
CA VAL A 394 -10.99 -35.10 37.25
C VAL A 394 -11.58 -34.29 38.40
N ASP A 395 -12.89 -34.09 38.34
CA ASP A 395 -13.67 -33.42 39.37
C ASP A 395 -13.83 -34.34 40.58
N GLY A 396 -13.22 -33.95 41.70
CA GLY A 396 -13.53 -34.49 43.00
C GLY A 396 -14.19 -33.38 43.80
N VAL A 397 -15.38 -33.64 44.34
CA VAL A 397 -15.76 -33.42 45.75
C VAL A 397 -17.29 -33.54 45.96
N ASN A 398 -17.63 -34.41 46.93
CA ASN A 398 -18.78 -34.44 47.84
C ASN A 398 -20.19 -34.86 47.38
N ALA A 399 -20.64 -35.97 47.96
CA ALA A 399 -21.98 -36.09 48.53
C ALA A 399 -21.86 -36.55 50.00
N ALA A 400 -22.41 -35.73 50.89
CA ALA A 400 -22.59 -36.03 52.31
C ALA A 400 -23.94 -36.75 52.55
N ASP A 401 -24.10 -37.22 53.80
CA ASP A 401 -25.24 -37.90 54.43
C ASP A 401 -25.30 -39.43 54.22
N SER A 402 -25.24 -40.27 55.26
CA SER A 402 -26.05 -40.17 56.48
C SER A 402 -25.67 -41.23 57.54
N ARG A 403 -25.74 -40.82 58.81
CA ARG A 403 -26.27 -41.51 60.01
C ARG A 403 -25.96 -43.01 60.30
N ALA A 404 -25.38 -43.16 61.51
CA ALA A 404 -25.87 -43.95 62.66
C ALA A 404 -25.59 -45.47 62.75
N HIS A 405 -25.02 -45.84 63.91
CA HIS A 405 -25.19 -47.08 64.73
C HIS A 405 -25.39 -48.40 63.95
N VAL A 406 -24.51 -49.39 64.03
CA VAL A 406 -24.00 -50.12 65.22
C VAL A 406 -22.68 -50.78 64.84
#